data_AF-A0A850JGU8-F1
#
_entry.id   AF-A0A850JGU8-F1
#
_cell.length_a   1.000
_cell.length_b   1.000
_cell.length_c   1.000
_cell.angle_alpha   90.00
_cell.angle_beta   90.00
_cell.angle_gamma   90.00
#
_symmetry.space_group_name_H-M   'P 1'
#
loop_
_entity.id
_entity.type
_entity.pdbx_description
1 polymer ?
#
loop_
_entity_poly.entity_id
_entity_poly.type
_entity_poly.pdbx_seq_one_letter_code
_entity_poly.pdbx_strand_id
1 'polypeptide(L)'
;MGALASSRADGAWRPAALALIAELERRGLVGKAWGHGAVRVYNPAGEPDGSDPLGRMLGPGMRQEVLCRRRDGVLWWWWAWSGPTRTSPPELEPLCPVADAVTAVERIARVLAVPFADSPASLDGSASDASSGSSGSSGGCG
;
A
#
# COMPACT_ATOMS: atom_id res chain seq x y z
N MET A 1 -32.22 -21.07 -10.47
CA MET A 1 -32.58 -20.88 -9.05
C MET A 1 -31.33 -20.44 -8.28
N GLY A 2 -31.11 -19.14 -8.05
CA GLY A 2 -29.88 -18.68 -7.38
C GLY A 2 -29.78 -17.19 -7.07
N ALA A 3 -30.91 -16.48 -6.89
CA ALA A 3 -30.93 -15.01 -6.79
C ALA A 3 -31.43 -14.46 -5.44
N LEU A 4 -31.62 -15.29 -4.41
CA LEU A 4 -32.19 -14.83 -3.11
C LEU A 4 -31.22 -14.92 -1.93
N ALA A 5 -29.99 -15.42 -2.14
CA ALA A 5 -28.94 -15.43 -1.11
C ALA A 5 -28.03 -14.18 -1.14
N SER A 6 -28.05 -13.39 -2.22
CA SER A 6 -27.18 -12.20 -2.37
C SER A 6 -27.58 -11.05 -1.44
N SER A 7 -28.87 -10.79 -1.22
CA SER A 7 -29.34 -9.56 -0.56
C SER A 7 -29.03 -9.42 0.93
N ARG A 8 -28.83 -10.52 1.67
CA ARG A 8 -28.29 -10.49 3.06
C ARG A 8 -26.75 -10.52 3.10
N ALA A 9 -26.13 -11.02 2.04
CA ALA A 9 -24.67 -11.05 1.89
C ALA A 9 -24.11 -9.66 1.53
N ASP A 10 -24.92 -8.81 0.89
CA ASP A 10 -24.59 -7.45 0.45
C ASP A 10 -24.35 -6.45 1.59
N GLY A 11 -24.54 -6.82 2.86
CA GLY A 11 -24.27 -5.94 4.02
C GLY A 11 -23.04 -6.31 4.85
N ALA A 12 -22.68 -7.60 4.90
CA ALA A 12 -21.66 -8.10 5.82
C ALA A 12 -20.23 -7.67 5.47
N TRP A 13 -20.00 -7.31 4.20
CA TRP A 13 -18.72 -6.75 3.76
C TRP A 13 -18.51 -5.32 4.22
N ARG A 14 -19.57 -4.56 4.53
CA ARG A 14 -19.45 -3.12 4.79
C ARG A 14 -18.67 -2.80 6.06
N PRO A 15 -18.94 -3.42 7.23
CA PRO A 15 -18.10 -3.25 8.40
C PRO A 15 -16.64 -3.67 8.17
N ALA A 16 -16.43 -4.76 7.42
CA ALA A 16 -15.11 -5.24 7.06
C ALA A 16 -14.33 -4.26 6.18
N ALA A 17 -14.98 -3.68 5.18
CA ALA A 17 -14.39 -2.67 4.31
C ALA A 17 -14.02 -1.41 5.09
N LEU A 18 -14.86 -0.97 6.02
CA LEU A 18 -14.56 0.18 6.88
C LEU A 18 -13.37 -0.10 7.80
N ALA A 19 -13.30 -1.30 8.40
CA ALA A 19 -12.16 -1.71 9.20
C ALA A 19 -10.87 -1.74 8.38
N LEU A 20 -10.91 -2.31 7.18
CA LEU A 20 -9.76 -2.33 6.27
C LEU A 20 -9.31 -0.90 5.91
N ILE A 21 -10.25 0.00 5.58
CA ILE A 21 -9.94 1.40 5.25
C ILE A 21 -9.29 2.11 6.43
N ALA A 22 -9.81 1.94 7.65
CA ALA A 22 -9.20 2.53 8.85
C ALA A 22 -7.75 2.05 9.05
N GLU A 23 -7.46 0.77 8.82
CA GLU A 23 -6.10 0.23 8.88
C GLU A 23 -5.18 0.80 7.79
N LEU A 24 -5.70 1.00 6.57
CA LEU A 24 -4.97 1.59 5.46
C LEU A 24 -4.61 3.05 5.74
N GLU A 25 -5.56 3.83 6.26
CA GLU A 25 -5.37 5.24 6.63
C GLU A 25 -4.30 5.41 7.70
N ARG A 26 -4.24 4.51 8.69
CA ARG A 26 -3.16 4.50 9.70
C ARG A 26 -1.76 4.31 9.10
N ARG A 27 -1.66 3.83 7.86
CA ARG A 27 -0.38 3.65 7.13
C ARG A 27 -0.18 4.69 6.01
N GLY A 28 -0.99 5.75 5.98
CA GLY A 28 -0.90 6.79 4.96
C GLY A 28 -1.44 6.38 3.58
N LEU A 29 -2.13 5.24 3.49
CA LEU A 29 -2.81 4.80 2.29
C LEU A 29 -4.26 5.29 2.30
N VAL A 30 -4.85 5.47 1.13
CA VAL A 30 -6.25 5.87 1.00
C VAL A 30 -7.06 4.73 0.41
N GLY A 31 -8.14 4.36 1.09
CA GLY A 31 -9.08 3.33 0.66
C GLY A 31 -10.47 3.90 0.41
N LYS A 32 -11.14 3.42 -0.64
CA LYS A 32 -12.54 3.75 -0.94
C LYS A 32 -13.36 2.50 -1.20
N ALA A 33 -14.42 2.32 -0.42
CA ALA A 33 -15.37 1.23 -0.58
C ALA A 33 -16.41 1.54 -1.67
N TRP A 34 -16.82 0.51 -2.41
CA TRP A 34 -17.87 0.55 -3.42
C TRP A 34 -18.97 -0.47 -3.07
N GLY A 35 -20.20 -0.23 -3.54
CA GLY A 35 -21.43 -0.91 -3.12
C GLY A 35 -21.56 -2.42 -3.36
N HIS A 36 -20.47 -3.14 -3.60
CA HIS A 36 -20.42 -4.56 -3.92
C HIS A 36 -19.23 -5.28 -3.25
N GLY A 37 -18.73 -4.74 -2.14
CA GLY A 37 -17.60 -5.32 -1.41
C GLY A 37 -16.22 -5.03 -2.01
N ALA A 38 -16.13 -4.18 -3.03
CA ALA A 38 -14.83 -3.71 -3.53
C ALA A 38 -14.28 -2.59 -2.66
N VAL A 39 -12.98 -2.66 -2.38
CA VAL A 39 -12.20 -1.57 -1.82
C VAL A 39 -11.07 -1.27 -2.79
N ARG A 40 -11.05 -0.03 -3.29
CA ARG A 40 -9.96 0.48 -4.10
C ARG A 40 -8.99 1.24 -3.20
N VAL A 41 -7.72 0.90 -3.29
CA VAL A 41 -6.65 1.44 -2.48
C VAL A 41 -5.62 2.12 -3.38
N TYR A 42 -5.09 3.25 -2.95
CA TYR A 42 -3.98 3.91 -3.62
C TYR A 42 -3.03 4.55 -2.60
N ASN A 43 -1.80 4.77 -3.05
CA ASN A 43 -0.78 5.47 -2.29
C ASN A 43 -0.69 6.93 -2.76
N PRO A 44 -1.09 7.93 -1.96
CA PRO A 44 -0.97 9.34 -2.32
C PRO A 44 0.46 9.77 -2.64
N ALA A 45 1.48 9.15 -2.03
CA ALA A 45 2.87 9.46 -2.31
C ALA A 45 3.33 9.00 -3.72
N GLY A 46 2.55 8.15 -4.38
CA GLY A 46 2.79 7.70 -5.75
C GLY A 46 1.89 8.37 -6.79
N GLU A 47 1.05 9.35 -6.41
CA GLU A 47 0.27 10.13 -7.37
C GLU A 47 1.18 11.23 -8.00
N PRO A 48 1.14 11.41 -9.33
CA PRO A 48 1.90 12.47 -9.99
C PRO A 48 1.44 13.85 -9.50
N ASP A 49 2.36 14.82 -9.50
CA ASP A 49 2.01 16.21 -9.19
C ASP A 49 0.86 16.68 -10.11
N GLY A 50 -0.14 17.35 -9.54
CA GLY A 50 -1.27 17.91 -10.28
C GLY A 50 -0.84 18.92 -11.34
N SER A 51 0.35 19.50 -11.19
CA SER A 51 0.98 20.39 -12.16
C SER A 51 1.62 19.66 -13.36
N ASP A 52 1.80 18.33 -13.30
CA ASP A 52 2.39 17.51 -14.36
C ASP A 52 1.29 16.83 -15.22
N PRO A 53 0.92 17.41 -16.38
CA PRO A 53 -0.02 16.79 -17.29
C PRO A 53 0.52 15.49 -17.91
N LEU A 54 1.84 15.31 -18.04
CA LEU A 54 2.45 14.12 -18.61
C LEU A 54 2.40 12.95 -17.61
N GLY A 55 2.73 13.20 -16.35
CA GLY A 55 2.59 12.23 -15.25
C GLY A 55 1.17 11.72 -15.06
N ARG A 56 0.17 12.61 -15.17
CA ARG A 56 -1.27 12.24 -15.15
C ARG A 56 -1.70 11.40 -16.36
N MET A 57 -1.07 11.60 -17.52
CA MET A 57 -1.32 10.82 -18.74
C MET A 57 -0.65 9.44 -18.69
N LEU A 58 0.54 9.35 -18.10
CA LEU A 58 1.39 8.15 -18.14
C LEU A 58 1.21 7.21 -16.94
N GLY A 59 0.60 7.67 -15.85
CA GLY A 59 0.36 6.84 -14.69
C GLY A 59 -0.92 7.24 -13.97
N PRO A 60 -2.02 6.45 -14.05
CA PRO A 60 -2.91 6.42 -12.90
C PRO A 60 -2.05 5.91 -11.75
N GLY A 61 -1.80 6.73 -10.72
CA GLY A 61 -0.97 6.35 -9.57
C GLY A 61 -1.28 4.91 -9.10
N MET A 62 -0.27 4.17 -8.64
CA MET A 62 -0.41 2.76 -8.28
C MET A 62 -1.68 2.54 -7.45
N ARG A 63 -2.65 1.86 -8.07
CA ARG A 63 -3.98 1.57 -7.52
C ARG A 63 -4.17 0.08 -7.48
N GLN A 64 -4.66 -0.40 -6.35
CA GLN A 64 -4.97 -1.80 -6.15
C GLN A 64 -6.43 -1.95 -5.79
N GLU A 65 -7.08 -2.97 -6.34
CA GLU A 65 -8.45 -3.31 -6.00
C GLU A 65 -8.48 -4.65 -5.26
N VAL A 66 -9.24 -4.68 -4.17
CA VAL A 66 -9.55 -5.90 -3.43
C VAL A 66 -11.06 -6.08 -3.31
N LEU A 67 -11.51 -7.32 -3.34
CA LEU A 67 -12.91 -7.70 -3.23
C LEU A 67 -13.16 -8.50 -1.96
N CYS A 68 -14.23 -8.16 -1.24
CA CYS A 68 -14.75 -8.93 -0.13
C CYS A 68 -15.76 -9.94 -0.67
N ARG A 69 -15.41 -11.23 -0.67
CA ARG A 69 -16.29 -12.31 -1.13
C ARG A 69 -16.22 -13.52 -0.23
N ARG A 70 -17.30 -14.30 -0.18
CA ARG A 70 -17.32 -15.54 0.60
C ARG A 70 -16.49 -16.63 -0.08
N ARG A 71 -15.79 -17.39 0.74
CA ARG A 71 -15.12 -18.66 0.44
C ARG A 71 -15.53 -19.65 1.51
N ASP A 72 -16.19 -20.75 1.12
CA ASP A 72 -16.59 -21.81 2.05
C ASP A 72 -17.37 -21.30 3.29
N GLY A 73 -18.25 -20.32 3.08
CA GLY A 73 -19.08 -19.72 4.12
C GLY A 73 -18.45 -18.56 4.89
N VAL A 74 -17.14 -18.33 4.77
CA VAL A 74 -16.39 -17.27 5.47
C VAL A 74 -16.08 -16.10 4.53
N LEU A 75 -16.12 -14.86 5.01
CA LEU A 75 -15.69 -13.70 4.19
C LEU A 75 -14.17 -13.66 4.04
N TRP A 76 -13.73 -13.42 2.82
CA TRP A 76 -12.33 -13.33 2.42
C TRP A 76 -12.09 -12.05 1.62
N TRP A 77 -10.88 -11.51 1.79
CA TRP A 77 -10.29 -10.56 0.86
C TRP A 77 -9.67 -11.31 -0.31
N TRP A 78 -9.89 -10.78 -1.50
CA TRP A 78 -9.35 -11.26 -2.76
C TRP A 78 -8.68 -10.10 -3.47
N TRP A 79 -7.49 -10.31 -4.04
CA TRP A 79 -7.00 -9.42 -5.06
C TRP A 79 -7.92 -9.46 -6.26
N ALA A 80 -8.23 -8.30 -6.82
CA ALA A 80 -8.92 -8.18 -8.09
C ALA A 80 -7.92 -7.68 -9.14
N TRP A 81 -7.43 -8.61 -9.96
CA TRP A 81 -6.54 -8.28 -11.06
C TRP A 81 -7.33 -7.97 -12.31
N SER A 82 -6.85 -7.00 -13.09
CA SER A 82 -7.47 -6.66 -14.38
C SER A 82 -7.35 -7.88 -15.30
N GLY A 83 -8.48 -8.36 -15.81
CA GLY A 83 -8.46 -9.41 -16.82
C GLY A 83 -7.79 -8.94 -18.12
N PRO A 84 -7.48 -9.86 -19.05
CA PRO A 84 -6.75 -9.56 -20.28
C PRO A 84 -7.49 -8.56 -21.20
N THR A 85 -8.79 -8.39 -21.01
CA THR A 85 -9.59 -7.37 -21.70
C THR A 85 -10.45 -6.60 -20.70
N ARG A 86 -10.89 -5.38 -21.06
CA ARG A 86 -11.80 -4.58 -20.21
C ARG A 86 -13.13 -5.27 -19.87
N THR A 87 -13.56 -6.21 -20.70
CA THR A 87 -14.81 -6.96 -20.52
C THR A 87 -14.59 -8.29 -19.82
N SER A 88 -13.34 -8.71 -19.63
CA SER A 88 -13.03 -9.93 -18.90
C SER A 88 -13.40 -9.76 -17.44
N PRO A 89 -13.98 -10.79 -16.79
CA PRO A 89 -14.13 -10.77 -15.34
C PRO A 89 -12.74 -10.59 -14.69
N PRO A 90 -12.67 -9.90 -13.54
CA PRO A 90 -11.42 -9.76 -12.82
C PRO A 90 -10.94 -11.14 -12.36
N GLU A 91 -9.64 -11.37 -12.48
CA GLU A 91 -9.00 -12.55 -11.93
C GLU A 91 -8.86 -12.38 -10.42
N LEU A 92 -9.32 -13.37 -9.67
CA LEU A 92 -9.37 -13.31 -8.22
C LEU A 92 -8.31 -14.20 -7.61
N GLU A 93 -7.37 -13.58 -6.91
CA GLU A 93 -6.35 -14.28 -6.13
C GLU A 93 -6.67 -14.16 -4.63
N PRO A 94 -6.66 -15.25 -3.86
CA PRO A 94 -6.92 -15.18 -2.43
C PRO A 94 -5.89 -14.31 -1.70
N LEU A 95 -6.37 -13.29 -0.97
CA LEU A 95 -5.52 -12.48 -0.12
C LEU A 95 -5.46 -13.09 1.29
N CYS A 96 -6.54 -12.97 2.06
CA CYS A 96 -6.65 -13.53 3.41
C CYS A 96 -8.12 -13.53 3.89
N PRO A 97 -8.45 -14.23 4.98
CA PRO A 97 -9.73 -14.05 5.67
C PRO A 97 -9.96 -12.58 6.07
N VAL A 98 -11.22 -12.15 6.09
CA VAL A 98 -11.60 -10.78 6.49
C VAL A 98 -11.24 -10.46 7.94
N ALA A 99 -11.18 -11.48 8.80
CA ALA A 99 -10.78 -11.33 10.20
C ALA A 99 -9.33 -10.80 10.34
N ASP A 100 -8.48 -11.01 9.33
CA ASP A 100 -7.06 -10.68 9.36
C ASP A 100 -6.78 -9.35 8.65
N ALA A 101 -7.47 -8.27 9.04
CA ALA A 101 -7.38 -6.96 8.37
C ALA A 101 -5.94 -6.39 8.34
N VAL A 102 -5.16 -6.60 9.41
CA VAL A 102 -3.75 -6.16 9.48
C VAL A 102 -2.90 -6.85 8.42
N THR A 103 -3.07 -8.16 8.25
CA THR A 103 -2.38 -8.95 7.22
C THR A 103 -2.76 -8.49 5.81
N ALA A 104 -4.04 -8.18 5.58
CA ALA A 104 -4.49 -7.62 4.31
C ALA A 104 -3.76 -6.30 4.02
N VAL A 105 -3.73 -5.38 4.98
CA VAL A 105 -3.05 -4.09 4.85
C VAL A 105 -1.55 -4.23 4.63
N GLU A 106 -0.87 -5.15 5.32
CA GLU A 106 0.56 -5.40 5.10
C GLU A 106 0.87 -5.80 3.67
N ARG A 107 0.07 -6.71 3.12
CA ARG A 107 0.24 -7.18 1.75
C ARG A 107 -0.11 -6.09 0.74
N ILE A 108 -1.16 -5.31 0.99
CA ILE A 108 -1.52 -4.13 0.17
C ILE A 108 -0.42 -3.07 0.17
N ALA A 109 0.15 -2.75 1.34
CA ALA A 109 1.21 -1.76 1.44
C ALA A 109 2.48 -2.20 0.68
N ARG A 110 2.83 -3.49 0.71
CA ARG A 110 3.97 -4.03 -0.05
C ARG A 110 3.78 -3.89 -1.56
N VAL A 111 2.57 -4.15 -2.07
CA VAL A 111 2.25 -4.01 -3.50
C VAL A 111 2.25 -2.55 -3.94
N LEU A 112 1.73 -1.65 -3.11
CA LEU A 112 1.67 -0.21 -3.39
C LEU A 112 3.00 0.53 -3.14
N ALA A 113 4.09 -0.21 -2.91
CA ALA A 113 5.46 0.26 -2.76
C ALA A 113 5.55 1.58 -1.98
N VAL A 114 4.92 1.63 -0.80
CA VAL A 114 5.12 2.75 0.13
C VAL A 114 6.57 2.65 0.63
N PRO A 115 7.47 3.61 0.35
CA PRO A 115 8.63 3.75 1.19
C PRO A 115 8.09 4.12 2.57
N PHE A 116 8.09 3.15 3.50
CA PHE A 116 7.84 3.45 4.90
C PHE A 116 8.77 4.60 5.26
N ALA A 117 8.21 5.65 5.86
CA ALA A 117 8.95 6.76 6.42
C ALA A 117 9.76 6.26 7.63
N ASP A 118 10.81 5.51 7.34
CA ASP A 118 11.98 5.20 8.15
C ASP A 118 13.17 5.07 7.19
N SER A 119 13.21 5.95 6.18
CA SER A 119 14.51 6.32 5.62
C SER A 119 15.15 7.25 6.65
N PRO A 120 16.23 6.84 7.36
CA PRO A 120 17.11 7.85 7.90
C PRO A 120 17.56 8.64 6.68
N ALA A 121 17.09 9.89 6.56
CA ALA A 121 17.67 10.83 5.64
C ALA A 121 19.18 10.67 5.78
N SER A 122 19.83 10.27 4.69
CA SER A 122 21.26 10.13 4.64
C SER A 122 21.85 11.37 5.31
N LEU A 123 22.44 11.18 6.48
CA LEU A 123 23.42 12.10 7.04
C LEU A 123 24.59 12.06 6.06
N ASP A 124 24.40 12.72 4.92
CA ASP A 124 25.44 12.91 3.94
C ASP A 124 26.44 13.86 4.57
N GLY A 125 27.62 13.30 4.81
CA GLY A 125 28.69 13.95 5.53
C GLY A 125 29.17 15.17 4.76
N SER A 126 29.01 16.35 5.35
CA SER A 126 29.95 17.43 5.12
C SER A 126 31.13 17.22 6.06
N ALA A 127 31.99 16.27 5.70
CA ALA A 127 33.40 16.32 6.07
C ALA A 127 33.99 17.55 5.37
N SER A 128 34.28 18.58 6.14
CA SER A 128 35.19 19.65 5.72
C SER A 128 36.48 19.49 6.48
N ASP A 129 37.43 18.94 5.75
CA ASP A 129 38.87 19.01 5.92
C ASP A 129 39.35 20.32 6.60
N ALA A 130 40.17 20.15 7.63
CA ALA A 130 41.25 21.09 7.93
C ALA A 130 42.47 20.27 8.36
N SER A 131 43.12 19.69 7.36
CA SER A 131 44.48 19.17 7.43
C SER A 131 45.50 20.27 7.76
N SER A 132 46.56 19.91 8.51
CA SER A 132 47.98 20.35 8.44
C SER A 132 48.56 20.64 9.83
N GLY A 133 49.35 19.74 10.42
CA GLY A 133 50.83 19.78 10.40
C GLY A 133 51.34 20.28 11.77
N SER A 134 52.42 19.82 12.40
CA SER A 134 53.55 19.01 12.01
C SER A 134 54.25 18.45 13.25
N SER A 135 55.03 17.40 13.00
CA SER A 135 56.01 16.66 13.81
C SER A 135 56.98 17.45 14.72
N GLY A 136 57.41 16.79 15.80
CA GLY A 136 58.61 17.16 16.57
C GLY A 136 58.96 16.14 17.67
N SER A 137 59.83 15.18 17.35
CA SER A 137 60.47 14.26 18.30
C SER A 137 61.77 14.85 18.87
N SER A 138 61.99 14.70 20.18
CA SER A 138 63.29 14.56 20.89
C SER A 138 62.97 14.63 22.40
N GLY A 139 63.25 13.64 23.27
CA GLY A 139 64.56 13.06 23.55
C GLY A 139 65.32 13.95 24.53
N GLY A 140 65.46 13.57 25.81
CA GLY A 140 66.30 14.30 26.77
C GLY A 140 66.11 13.92 28.24
N CYS A 141 67.04 13.13 28.75
CA CYS A 141 67.30 12.80 30.16
C CYS A 141 67.91 13.98 30.93
N GLY A 142 67.63 14.04 32.23
CA GLY A 142 68.25 14.93 33.21
C GLY A 142 67.69 14.68 34.60
#